data_AF-A0A9D1NWY0-F1
#
_entry.id   AF-A0A9D1NWY0-F1
#
_cell.length_a   1.000
_cell.length_b   1.000
_cell.length_c   1.000
_cell.angle_alpha   90.00
_cell.angle_beta   90.00
_cell.angle_gamma   90.00
#
_symmetry.space_group_name_H-M   'P 1'
#
loop_
_entity.id
_entity.type
_entity.pdbx_description
1 polymer ?
#
loop_
_entity_poly.entity_id
_entity_poly.type
_entity_poly.pdbx_seq_one_letter_code
_entity_poly.pdbx_strand_id
1 'polypeptide(L)'
;MKKKNVFLLFGTAALMLSACGAAEENSTDVEVARTISVKFGDNTVIYELNNSPAADSLFEQLPITAEAEDFSTNEKIFYPSRELDTGDSPVAEG
;
A
#
# COMPACT_ATOMS: atom_id res chain seq x y z
N MET A 1 33.48 -5.30 -11.69
CA MET A 1 33.08 -4.23 -10.76
C MET A 1 32.28 -4.80 -9.60
N LYS A 2 32.48 -4.26 -8.41
CA LYS A 2 32.00 -4.77 -7.11
C LYS A 2 30.52 -4.40 -6.90
N LYS A 3 29.70 -5.41 -6.54
CA LYS A 3 28.30 -5.26 -6.12
C LYS A 3 28.27 -4.46 -4.81
N LYS A 4 27.49 -3.38 -4.76
CA LYS A 4 27.29 -2.60 -3.54
C LYS A 4 26.01 -3.10 -2.88
N ASN A 5 26.16 -3.97 -1.88
CA ASN A 5 25.10 -4.35 -0.96
C ASN A 5 24.84 -3.16 -0.04
N VAL A 6 23.65 -2.55 -0.15
CA VAL A 6 23.20 -1.54 0.80
C VAL A 6 22.42 -2.29 1.88
N PHE A 7 23.04 -2.42 3.04
CA PHE A 7 22.40 -2.87 4.27
C PHE A 7 22.16 -1.61 5.10
N LEU A 8 20.90 -1.17 5.23
CA LEU A 8 20.54 -0.14 6.20
C LEU A 8 19.94 -0.83 7.41
N LEU A 9 20.68 -0.78 8.52
CA LEU A 9 20.22 -1.17 9.85
C LEU A 9 20.67 -0.06 10.81
N PHE A 10 19.75 0.81 11.20
CA PHE A 10 19.85 1.77 12.30
C PHE A 10 18.41 2.09 12.70
N GLY A 11 17.94 2.00 13.93
CA GLY A 11 18.55 1.64 15.19
C GLY A 11 17.43 1.73 16.23
N THR A 12 17.36 0.76 17.13
CA THR A 12 16.52 0.81 18.32
C THR A 12 17.05 1.87 19.27
N ALA A 13 16.19 2.76 19.78
CA ALA A 13 16.53 3.54 20.96
C ALA A 13 15.28 4.03 21.73
N ALA A 14 15.34 3.79 23.04
CA ALA A 14 14.67 4.50 24.14
C ALA A 14 13.19 4.21 24.42
N LEU A 15 12.98 3.16 25.22
CA LEU A 15 11.88 3.07 26.18
C LEU A 15 12.11 4.15 27.27
N MET A 16 11.31 5.23 27.27
CA MET A 16 11.25 6.19 28.37
C MET A 16 9.95 5.99 29.14
N LEU A 17 10.07 5.49 30.36
CA LEU A 17 8.99 5.38 31.34
C LEU A 17 8.86 6.73 32.07
N SER A 18 7.74 7.43 31.88
CA SER A 18 7.35 8.56 32.72
C SER A 18 5.88 8.42 33.11
N ALA A 19 5.64 8.37 34.41
CA ALA A 19 4.33 8.22 35.02
C ALA A 19 3.64 9.58 35.23
N CYS A 20 2.31 9.51 35.30
CA CYS A 20 1.35 10.51 35.78
C CYS A 20 0.89 11.58 34.76
N GLY A 21 -0.31 11.32 34.23
CA GLY A 21 -1.10 12.25 33.44
C GLY A 21 -2.16 11.48 32.68
N ALA A 22 -3.37 11.37 33.23
CA ALA A 22 -4.54 10.95 32.48
C ALA A 22 -4.87 12.06 31.47
N ALA A 23 -4.14 12.09 30.36
CA ALA A 23 -4.57 12.72 29.15
C ALA A 23 -5.38 11.66 28.41
N GLU A 24 -6.67 11.92 28.21
CA GLU A 24 -7.40 11.26 27.14
C GLU A 24 -6.69 11.64 25.85
N GLU A 25 -5.79 10.77 25.38
CA GLU A 25 -5.41 10.75 23.98
C GLU A 25 -6.68 10.35 23.23
N ASN A 26 -7.49 11.34 22.89
CA ASN A 26 -8.32 11.26 21.72
C ASN A 26 -7.36 11.20 20.54
N SER A 27 -6.84 9.99 20.30
CA SER A 27 -6.16 9.61 19.09
C SER A 27 -7.17 9.84 17.97
N THR A 28 -7.21 11.07 17.46
CA THR A 28 -7.60 11.29 16.09
C THR A 28 -6.59 10.50 15.29
N ASP A 29 -6.96 9.25 15.00
CA ASP A 29 -6.26 8.42 14.04
C ASP A 29 -6.29 9.22 12.75
N VAL A 30 -5.21 9.96 12.50
CA VAL A 30 -5.00 10.62 11.23
C VAL A 30 -4.68 9.46 10.32
N GLU A 31 -5.70 8.86 9.71
CA GLU A 31 -5.52 7.91 8.63
C GLU A 31 -4.69 8.62 7.55
N VAL A 32 -3.40 8.33 7.53
CA VAL A 32 -2.51 8.85 6.50
C VAL A 32 -2.92 8.12 5.23
N ALA A 33 -3.58 8.84 4.32
CA ALA A 33 -3.97 8.34 3.01
C ALA A 33 -2.79 7.63 2.35
N ARG A 34 -2.95 6.32 2.10
CA ARG A 34 -1.90 5.50 1.49
C ARG A 34 -1.95 5.69 0.00
N THR A 35 -0.84 6.07 -0.60
CA THR A 35 -0.78 6.32 -2.04
C THR A 35 0.17 5.37 -2.75
N ILE A 36 -0.17 4.98 -3.97
CA ILE A 36 0.72 4.27 -4.89
C ILE A 36 0.99 5.10 -6.15
N SER A 37 2.17 4.92 -6.72
CA SER A 37 2.54 5.52 -8.00
C SER A 37 2.56 4.45 -9.09
N VAL A 38 1.76 4.65 -10.13
CA VAL A 38 1.73 3.79 -11.32
C VAL A 38 2.45 4.51 -12.45
N LYS A 39 3.44 3.85 -13.05
CA LYS A 39 4.26 4.40 -14.13
C LYS A 39 4.04 3.61 -15.42
N PHE A 40 3.83 4.32 -16.53
CA PHE A 40 3.68 3.72 -17.86
C PHE A 40 4.21 4.69 -18.93
N GLY A 41 5.16 4.21 -19.75
CA GLY A 41 5.93 5.10 -20.63
C GLY A 41 6.57 6.23 -19.81
N ASP A 42 6.37 7.47 -20.25
CA ASP A 42 6.83 8.68 -19.55
C ASP A 42 5.80 9.23 -18.54
N ASN A 43 4.64 8.57 -18.39
CA ASN A 43 3.55 9.04 -17.54
C ASN A 43 3.63 8.44 -16.13
N THR A 44 3.09 9.19 -15.17
CA THR A 44 2.90 8.73 -13.79
C THR A 44 1.54 9.17 -13.29
N VAL A 45 0.80 8.24 -12.69
CA VAL A 45 -0.47 8.51 -12.00
C VAL A 45 -0.31 8.12 -10.53
N ILE A 46 -0.83 8.96 -9.63
CA ILE A 46 -0.87 8.69 -8.19
C ILE A 46 -2.29 8.29 -7.83
N TYR A 47 -2.43 7.12 -7.23
CA TYR A 47 -3.70 6.61 -6.71
C TYR A 47 -3.66 6.61 -5.19
N GLU A 48 -4.76 7.03 -4.58
CA GLU A 48 -5.04 6.77 -3.17
C GLU A 48 -5.66 5.36 -3.05
N LEU A 49 -5.14 4.58 -2.12
CA LEU A 49 -5.68 3.27 -1.76
C LEU A 49 -6.72 3.45 -0.66
N ASN A 50 -7.83 2.73 -0.80
CA ASN A 50 -8.82 2.64 0.27
C ASN A 50 -8.31 1.77 1.44
N ASN A 51 -9.08 1.73 2.52
CA ASN A 51 -8.79 0.89 3.68
C ASN A 51 -9.55 -0.45 3.55
N SER A 52 -9.10 -1.28 2.62
CA SER A 52 -9.64 -2.62 2.41
C SER A 52 -8.54 -3.69 2.42
N PRO A 53 -8.87 -4.95 2.77
CA PRO A 53 -7.92 -6.07 2.67
C PRO A 53 -7.31 -6.24 1.27
N ALA A 54 -8.06 -5.89 0.23
CA ALA A 54 -7.59 -5.98 -1.15
C ALA A 54 -6.51 -4.93 -1.44
N ALA A 55 -6.68 -3.71 -0.93
CA ALA A 55 -5.67 -2.67 -1.02
C ALA A 55 -4.41 -3.00 -0.21
N ASP A 56 -4.56 -3.59 0.97
CA ASP A 56 -3.44 -4.09 1.79
C ASP A 56 -2.65 -5.16 1.03
N SER A 57 -3.36 -6.16 0.50
CA SER A 57 -2.78 -7.25 -0.29
C SER A 57 -2.06 -6.76 -1.55
N LEU A 58 -2.57 -5.71 -2.20
CA LEU A 58 -1.92 -5.09 -3.35
C LEU A 58 -0.65 -4.35 -2.92
N PHE A 59 -0.71 -3.60 -1.82
CA PHE A 59 0.43 -2.83 -1.30
C PHE A 59 1.61 -3.72 -0.92
N GLU A 60 1.34 -4.87 -0.28
CA GLU A 60 2.35 -5.87 0.09
C GLU A 60 3.07 -6.53 -1.08
N GLN A 61 2.49 -6.45 -2.29
CA GLN A 61 3.10 -6.99 -3.49
C GLN A 61 4.06 -6.00 -4.17
N LEU A 62 4.07 -4.73 -3.77
CA LEU A 62 4.90 -3.70 -4.42
C LEU A 62 6.41 -3.90 -4.14
N PRO A 63 7.29 -3.57 -5.10
CA PRO A 63 6.97 -3.09 -6.45
C PRO A 63 6.56 -4.24 -7.41
N ILE A 64 5.53 -4.00 -8.22
CA ILE A 64 5.10 -4.92 -9.28
C ILE A 64 5.30 -4.24 -10.64
N THR A 65 5.70 -5.01 -11.64
CA THR A 65 5.60 -4.64 -13.06
C THR A 65 4.73 -5.69 -13.74
N ALA A 66 3.66 -5.25 -14.39
CA ALA A 66 2.70 -6.12 -15.06
C ALA A 66 2.30 -5.50 -16.40
N GLU A 67 1.83 -6.34 -17.33
CA GLU A 67 1.19 -5.87 -18.56
C GLU A 67 -0.24 -5.42 -18.25
N ALA A 68 -0.64 -4.29 -18.82
CA ALA A 68 -2.00 -3.77 -18.70
C ALA A 68 -2.78 -4.07 -19.98
N GLU A 69 -4.00 -4.57 -19.83
CA GLU A 69 -4.89 -4.97 -20.92
C GLU A 69 -6.03 -3.97 -21.09
N ASP A 70 -6.52 -3.82 -22.33
CA ASP A 70 -7.76 -3.09 -22.61
C ASP A 70 -8.97 -3.88 -22.12
N PHE A 71 -9.82 -3.24 -21.30
CA PHE A 71 -11.11 -3.79 -20.90
C PHE A 71 -12.22 -2.80 -21.24
N SER A 72 -13.24 -3.27 -21.98
CA SER A 72 -14.34 -2.42 -22.46
C SER A 72 -13.83 -1.16 -23.21
N THR A 73 -14.38 0.03 -22.92
CA THR A 73 -14.11 1.27 -23.69
C THR A 73 -13.04 2.15 -23.04
N ASN A 74 -12.99 2.22 -21.71
CA ASN A 74 -12.21 3.22 -20.98
C ASN A 74 -11.50 2.64 -19.75
N GLU A 75 -11.34 1.31 -19.68
CA GLU A 75 -10.73 0.63 -18.55
C GLU A 75 -9.45 -0.08 -18.98
N LYS A 76 -8.44 -0.02 -18.11
CA LYS A 76 -7.23 -0.83 -18.19
C LYS A 76 -7.18 -1.73 -16.98
N ILE A 77 -6.96 -3.01 -17.20
CA ILE A 77 -6.86 -4.01 -16.14
C ILE A 77 -5.47 -4.64 -16.12
N PHE A 78 -5.08 -5.18 -14.97
CA PHE A 78 -3.91 -6.03 -14.84
C PHE A 78 -4.21 -7.12 -13.81
N TYR A 79 -3.48 -8.24 -13.90
CA TYR A 79 -3.62 -9.34 -12.97
C TYR A 79 -2.39 -9.41 -12.06
N PRO A 80 -2.54 -9.19 -10.73
CA PRO A 80 -1.44 -9.38 -9.78
C PRO A 80 -0.93 -10.84 -9.79
N SER A 81 0.35 -11.05 -9.45
CA SER A 81 0.95 -12.39 -9.42
C SER A 81 0.43 -13.27 -8.28
N ARG A 82 -0.14 -12.65 -7.24
CA ARG A 82 -0.82 -13.31 -6.12
C ARG A 82 -2.22 -12.73 -5.99
N GLU A 83 -3.19 -13.61 -5.71
CA GLU A 83 -4.57 -13.20 -5.43
C GLU A 83 -4.64 -12.16 -4.31
N LEU A 84 -5.58 -11.23 -4.44
CA LEU A 84 -5.86 -10.23 -3.42
C LEU A 84 -6.84 -10.81 -2.39
N ASP A 85 -6.71 -10.41 -1.14
CA ASP A 85 -7.73 -10.69 -0.13
C ASP A 85 -8.99 -9.85 -0.40
N THR A 86 -10.06 -10.49 -0.85
CA THR A 86 -11.35 -9.85 -1.12
C THR A 86 -12.41 -10.21 -0.07
N GLY A 87 -12.01 -10.68 1.12
CA GLY A 87 -12.93 -11.20 2.14
C GLY A 87 -14.02 -10.20 2.59
N ASP A 88 -13.69 -8.91 2.63
CA ASP A 88 -14.62 -7.84 3.03
C ASP A 88 -15.34 -7.18 1.84
N SER A 89 -15.12 -7.66 0.62
CA SER A 89 -15.81 -7.14 -0.56
C SER A 89 -17.23 -7.72 -0.66
N PRO A 90 -18.25 -6.91 -1.01
CA PRO A 90 -19.58 -7.44 -1.27
C PRO A 90 -19.54 -8.44 -2.44
N VAL A 91 -20.36 -9.49 -2.35
CA VAL A 91 -20.51 -10.45 -3.44
C VAL A 91 -21.23 -9.76 -4.59
N ALA A 92 -20.69 -9.89 -5.80
CA ALA A 92 -21.37 -9.40 -7.00
C ALA A 92 -22.63 -10.24 -7.26
N GLU A 93 -23.80 -9.60 -7.22
CA GLU A 93 -25.05 -10.17 -7.74
C GLU A 93 -25.21 -9.71 -9.20
N GLY A 94 -24.98 -10.63 -10.13
CA GLY A 94 -25.04 -10.38 -11.59
C GLY A 94 -26.45 -10.37 -12.15
#